data_AF-A0A4Q0ZEP8-F1
#
_entry.id   AF-A0A4Q0ZEP8-F1
#
_cell.length_a   1.000
_cell.length_b   1.000
_cell.length_c   1.000
_cell.angle_alpha   90.00
_cell.angle_beta   90.00
_cell.angle_gamma   90.00
#
_symmetry.space_group_name_H-M   'P 1'
#
loop_
_entity.id
_entity.type
_entity.pdbx_description
1 polymer ?
#
loop_
_entity_poly.entity_id
_entity_poly.type
_entity_poly.pdbx_seq_one_letter_code
_entity_poly.pdbx_strand_id
1 'polypeptide(L)'
;MKEIEYFYNIIYYFFYRGAIKISYGLDFILYPYRKLIFLIIDIPIIHKQYTKRGIINPKKMIEERRKKYTENPSLSYGTIIGAGLAQFTFVLFYIGIYHIFKYSFFPTFEDSFGYVLTVTYILAFTTDVILCQKGDKGEKYIKEFNKRKGWWRTKWKIITILSLFLSLWVSLTTSSGGNVGQFLISLHSNI
;
A
#
# COMPACT_ATOMS: atom_id res chain seq x y z
N MET A 1 -9.39 4.01 21.80
CA MET A 1 -8.87 4.92 20.75
C MET A 1 -7.35 4.80 20.56
N LYS A 2 -6.51 4.97 21.61
CA LYS A 2 -5.04 4.86 21.50
C LYS A 2 -4.54 3.50 20.98
N GLU A 3 -5.17 2.40 21.39
CA GLU A 3 -4.77 1.04 20.97
C GLU A 3 -5.12 0.74 19.50
N ILE A 4 -6.32 1.13 19.06
CA ILE A 4 -6.76 1.02 17.66
C ILE A 4 -5.86 1.88 16.76
N GLU A 5 -5.56 3.11 17.19
CA GLU A 5 -4.62 3.99 16.51
C GLU A 5 -3.22 3.36 16.38
N TYR A 6 -2.70 2.80 17.48
CA TYR A 6 -1.39 2.13 17.50
C TYR A 6 -1.36 0.93 16.56
N PHE A 7 -2.39 0.08 16.60
CA PHE A 7 -2.51 -1.09 15.73
C PHE A 7 -2.60 -0.71 14.26
N TYR A 8 -3.44 0.28 13.92
CA TYR A 8 -3.58 0.79 12.56
C TYR A 8 -2.26 1.33 12.01
N ASN A 9 -1.54 2.11 12.82
CA ASN A 9 -0.24 2.66 12.44
C ASN A 9 0.86 1.58 12.30
N ILE A 10 0.78 0.47 13.03
CA ILE A 10 1.68 -0.67 12.83
C ILE A 10 1.46 -1.29 11.44
N ILE A 11 0.21 -1.59 11.10
CA ILE A 11 -0.16 -2.14 9.79
C ILE A 11 0.31 -1.18 8.70
N TYR A 12 -0.05 0.10 8.82
CA TYR A 12 0.38 1.16 7.93
C TYR A 12 1.90 1.18 7.76
N TYR A 13 2.67 1.14 8.86
CA TYR A 13 4.13 1.15 8.82
C TYR A 13 4.72 -0.02 8.04
N PHE A 14 4.22 -1.25 8.23
CA PHE A 14 4.75 -2.41 7.52
C PHE A 14 4.37 -2.38 6.03
N PHE A 15 3.19 -1.88 5.69
CA PHE A 15 2.80 -1.64 4.29
C PHE A 15 3.61 -0.53 3.65
N TYR A 16 3.79 0.59 4.32
CA TYR A 16 4.64 1.69 3.89
C TYR A 16 6.08 1.21 3.63
N ARG A 17 6.67 0.46 4.57
CA ARG A 17 8.01 -0.13 4.40
C ARG A 17 8.05 -1.18 3.30
N GLY A 18 6.98 -1.96 3.14
CA GLY A 18 6.79 -2.91 2.07
C GLY A 18 6.75 -2.22 0.71
N ALA A 19 5.92 -1.20 0.57
CA ALA A 19 5.76 -0.38 -0.63
C ALA A 19 7.05 0.34 -1.00
N ILE A 20 7.81 0.86 -0.04
CA ILE A 20 9.15 1.41 -0.30
C ILE A 20 10.10 0.34 -0.81
N LYS A 21 10.16 -0.82 -0.13
CA LYS A 21 11.01 -1.93 -0.56
C LYS A 21 10.60 -2.49 -1.91
N ILE A 22 9.32 -2.57 -2.19
CA ILE A 22 8.76 -2.95 -3.48
C ILE A 22 9.08 -1.86 -4.49
N SER A 23 9.02 -0.57 -4.16
CA SER A 23 9.44 0.49 -5.09
C SER A 23 10.90 0.34 -5.47
N TYR A 24 11.77 0.00 -4.52
CA TYR A 24 13.19 -0.25 -4.77
C TYR A 24 13.43 -1.61 -5.45
N GLY A 25 12.68 -2.65 -5.10
CA GLY A 25 12.80 -4.01 -5.64
C GLY A 25 12.11 -4.20 -7.01
N LEU A 26 11.11 -3.38 -7.32
CA LEU A 26 10.50 -3.20 -8.64
C LEU A 26 11.47 -2.54 -9.61
N ASP A 27 12.74 -2.32 -9.24
CA ASP A 27 13.80 -2.07 -10.20
C ASP A 27 13.84 -3.14 -11.31
N PHE A 28 13.23 -4.34 -11.14
CA PHE A 28 13.06 -5.35 -12.21
C PHE A 28 11.84 -5.11 -13.13
N ILE A 29 10.67 -4.73 -12.59
CA ILE A 29 9.44 -4.52 -13.39
C ILE A 29 9.39 -3.10 -13.98
N LEU A 30 9.84 -2.10 -13.21
CA LEU A 30 10.05 -0.72 -13.65
C LEU A 30 11.46 -0.52 -14.25
N TYR A 31 12.26 -1.60 -14.38
CA TYR A 31 13.54 -1.59 -15.11
C TYR A 31 13.45 -0.87 -16.46
N PRO A 32 12.41 -1.12 -17.30
CA PRO A 32 12.29 -0.47 -18.59
C PRO A 32 12.11 1.04 -18.44
N TYR A 33 11.31 1.48 -17.46
CA TYR A 33 11.06 2.89 -17.17
C TYR A 33 12.30 3.60 -16.60
N ARG A 34 13.04 2.95 -15.69
CA ARG A 34 14.31 3.45 -15.16
C ARG A 34 15.37 3.56 -16.26
N LYS A 35 15.46 2.56 -17.13
CA LYS A 35 16.32 2.57 -18.31
C LYS A 35 15.93 3.70 -19.25
N LEU A 36 14.63 3.94 -19.45
CA LEU A 36 14.12 5.05 -20.26
C LEU A 36 14.52 6.42 -19.67
N ILE A 37 14.34 6.64 -18.36
CA ILE A 37 14.74 7.87 -17.68
C ILE A 37 16.26 8.08 -17.81
N PHE A 38 17.05 7.04 -17.56
CA PHE A 38 18.50 7.13 -17.68
C PHE A 38 18.97 7.35 -19.12
N LEU A 39 18.28 6.77 -20.11
CA LEU A 39 18.50 7.04 -21.54
C LEU A 39 18.18 8.49 -21.90
N ILE A 40 17.07 9.05 -21.40
CA ILE A 40 16.69 10.45 -21.61
C ILE A 40 17.75 11.38 -21.02
N ILE A 41 18.31 11.04 -19.86
CA ILE A 41 19.36 11.85 -19.20
C ILE A 41 20.69 11.78 -19.93
N ASP A 42 20.99 10.65 -20.57
CA ASP A 42 22.19 10.47 -21.38
C ASP A 42 22.12 11.22 -22.72
N ILE A 43 20.96 11.79 -23.10
CA ILE A 43 20.83 12.69 -24.25
C ILE A 43 21.72 13.93 -24.02
N PRO A 44 22.65 14.26 -24.94
CA PRO A 44 23.64 15.32 -24.74
C PRO A 44 23.06 16.69 -24.38
N ILE A 45 21.92 17.05 -24.98
CA ILE A 45 21.23 18.32 -24.73
C ILE A 45 20.73 18.39 -23.28
N ILE A 46 20.13 17.30 -22.80
CA ILE A 46 19.59 17.20 -21.44
C ILE A 46 20.73 17.15 -20.43
N HIS A 47 21.77 16.35 -20.70
CA HIS A 47 22.97 16.31 -19.88
C HIS A 47 23.64 17.68 -19.74
N LYS A 48 23.74 18.43 -20.85
CA LYS A 48 24.26 19.82 -20.86
C LYS A 48 23.41 20.78 -20.04
N GLN A 49 22.09 20.59 -19.97
CA GLN A 49 21.25 21.39 -19.09
C GLN A 49 21.49 21.08 -17.60
N TYR A 50 21.72 19.82 -17.25
CA TYR A 50 22.07 19.44 -15.88
C TYR A 50 23.43 20.00 -15.46
N THR A 51 24.45 19.88 -16.31
CA THR A 51 25.78 20.43 -16.01
C THR A 51 25.78 21.96 -15.93
N LYS A 52 24.99 22.66 -16.77
CA LYS A 52 24.76 24.11 -16.64
C LYS A 52 24.16 24.53 -15.29
N ARG A 53 23.44 23.63 -14.62
CA ARG A 53 22.88 23.84 -13.27
C ARG A 53 23.82 23.38 -12.15
N GLY A 54 25.09 23.08 -12.47
CA GLY A 54 26.09 22.60 -11.51
C GLY A 54 25.95 21.12 -11.14
N ILE A 55 25.13 20.35 -11.85
CA ILE A 55 24.90 18.93 -11.56
C ILE A 55 25.84 18.09 -12.43
N ILE A 56 26.90 17.58 -11.81
CA ILE A 56 27.98 16.81 -12.46
C ILE A 56 27.52 15.37 -12.77
N ASN A 57 26.69 14.77 -11.91
CA ASN A 57 26.18 13.42 -12.10
C ASN A 57 24.65 13.38 -11.92
N PRO A 58 23.87 13.54 -13.00
CA PRO A 58 22.42 13.58 -12.92
C PRO A 58 21.80 12.24 -12.48
N LYS A 59 22.44 11.12 -12.83
CA LYS A 59 22.00 9.78 -12.40
C LYS A 59 22.10 9.64 -10.89
N LYS A 60 23.25 9.99 -10.30
CA LYS A 60 23.46 9.97 -8.85
C LYS A 60 22.48 10.91 -8.13
N MET A 61 22.27 12.12 -8.67
CA MET A 61 21.31 13.07 -8.09
C MET A 61 19.88 12.50 -8.05
N ILE A 62 19.45 11.80 -9.10
CA ILE A 62 18.10 11.21 -9.15
C ILE A 62 17.97 10.06 -8.17
N GLU A 63 18.99 9.23 -8.02
CA GLU A 63 19.01 8.17 -7.01
C GLU A 63 18.96 8.74 -5.59
N GLU A 64 19.75 9.78 -5.29
CA GLU A 64 19.74 10.46 -4.00
C GLU A 64 18.40 11.15 -3.71
N ARG A 65 17.81 11.84 -4.71
CA ARG A 65 16.48 12.43 -4.58
C ARG A 65 15.44 11.36 -4.32
N ARG A 66 15.40 10.31 -5.13
CA ARG A 66 14.47 9.19 -4.95
C ARG A 66 14.55 8.67 -3.53
N LYS A 67 15.76 8.37 -3.04
CA LYS A 67 15.99 7.91 -1.68
C LYS A 67 15.45 8.88 -0.63
N LYS A 68 15.70 10.17 -0.80
CA LYS A 68 15.19 11.23 0.08
C LYS A 68 13.66 11.29 0.08
N TYR A 69 13.01 11.18 -1.08
CA TYR A 69 11.55 11.30 -1.21
C TYR A 69 10.81 10.03 -0.77
N THR A 70 11.38 8.84 -0.95
CA THR A 70 10.73 7.57 -0.56
C THR A 70 10.99 7.20 0.90
N GLU A 71 12.18 7.48 1.45
CA GLU A 71 12.52 7.10 2.83
C GLU A 71 12.09 8.12 3.87
N ASN A 72 11.93 9.39 3.49
CA ASN A 72 11.42 10.42 4.38
C ASN A 72 9.89 10.32 4.47
N PRO A 73 9.33 9.97 5.64
CA PRO A 73 7.88 9.79 5.79
C PRO A 73 7.08 11.02 5.37
N SER A 74 7.47 12.22 5.78
CA SER A 74 6.71 13.45 5.49
C SER A 74 6.63 13.73 3.99
N LEU A 75 7.70 13.45 3.24
CA LEU A 75 7.74 13.60 1.79
C LEU A 75 7.07 12.43 1.06
N SER A 76 7.19 11.22 1.61
CA SER A 76 6.68 9.98 1.04
C SER A 76 5.15 9.85 1.19
N TYR A 77 4.56 10.45 2.23
CA TYR A 77 3.10 10.60 2.37
C TYR A 77 2.49 11.35 1.18
N GLY A 78 3.22 12.30 0.58
CA GLY A 78 2.79 12.99 -0.65
C GLY A 78 2.97 12.18 -1.93
N THR A 79 3.51 10.96 -1.85
CA THR A 79 3.77 10.11 -3.02
C THR A 79 2.73 9.00 -3.14
N ILE A 80 2.35 8.70 -4.39
CA ILE A 80 1.43 7.61 -4.76
C ILE A 80 1.92 6.25 -4.18
N ILE A 81 3.23 6.06 -4.09
CA ILE A 81 3.85 4.81 -3.65
C ILE A 81 3.73 4.64 -2.13
N GLY A 82 3.90 5.71 -1.36
CA GLY A 82 3.88 5.66 0.10
C GLY A 82 2.46 5.60 0.66
N ALA A 83 1.64 6.61 0.35
CA ALA A 83 0.28 6.73 0.87
C ALA A 83 -0.73 5.89 0.08
N GLY A 84 -0.62 5.86 -1.25
CA GLY A 84 -1.61 5.17 -2.10
C GLY A 84 -1.66 3.66 -1.89
N LEU A 85 -0.50 3.01 -1.70
CA LEU A 85 -0.43 1.56 -1.52
C LEU A 85 -0.89 1.13 -0.12
N ALA A 86 -0.59 1.94 0.89
CA ALA A 86 -1.12 1.76 2.24
C ALA A 86 -2.65 1.97 2.27
N GLN A 87 -3.15 3.04 1.64
CA GLN A 87 -4.57 3.34 1.55
C GLN A 87 -5.34 2.24 0.79
N PHE A 88 -4.81 1.77 -0.34
CA PHE A 88 -5.40 0.66 -1.10
C PHE A 88 -5.55 -0.61 -0.25
N THR A 89 -4.55 -0.88 0.61
CA THR A 89 -4.60 -2.02 1.53
C THR A 89 -5.75 -1.86 2.54
N PHE A 90 -5.98 -0.67 3.07
CA PHE A 90 -7.12 -0.40 3.95
C PHE A 90 -8.46 -0.50 3.24
N VAL A 91 -8.54 -0.12 1.98
CA VAL A 91 -9.73 -0.38 1.16
C VAL A 91 -10.07 -1.87 1.13
N LEU A 92 -9.08 -2.75 0.90
CA LEU A 92 -9.29 -4.20 0.93
C LEU A 92 -9.77 -4.70 2.30
N PHE A 93 -9.27 -4.14 3.40
CA PHE A 93 -9.78 -4.44 4.74
C PHE A 93 -11.26 -4.08 4.88
N TYR A 94 -11.65 -2.87 4.47
CA TYR A 94 -13.05 -2.42 4.52
C TYR A 94 -13.96 -3.22 3.61
N ILE A 95 -13.50 -3.61 2.42
CA ILE A 95 -14.21 -4.53 1.52
C ILE A 95 -14.43 -5.88 2.21
N GLY A 96 -13.40 -6.44 2.84
CA GLY A 96 -13.54 -7.71 3.56
C GLY A 96 -14.55 -7.63 4.70
N ILE A 97 -14.48 -6.58 5.54
CA ILE A 97 -15.43 -6.33 6.63
C ILE A 97 -16.86 -6.17 6.07
N TYR A 98 -17.02 -5.38 5.02
CA TYR A 98 -18.29 -5.15 4.36
C TYR A 98 -18.94 -6.48 3.96
N HIS A 99 -18.19 -7.35 3.29
CA HIS A 99 -18.73 -8.62 2.83
C HIS A 99 -19.05 -9.58 3.97
N ILE A 100 -18.25 -9.62 5.04
CA ILE A 100 -18.60 -10.41 6.24
C ILE A 100 -19.95 -9.95 6.79
N PHE A 101 -20.15 -8.66 6.99
CA PHE A 101 -21.44 -8.13 7.48
C PHE A 101 -22.58 -8.42 6.51
N LYS A 102 -22.37 -8.18 5.22
CA LYS A 102 -23.39 -8.39 4.18
C LYS A 102 -23.83 -9.85 4.14
N TYR A 103 -22.91 -10.81 4.13
CA TYR A 103 -23.26 -12.24 4.08
C TYR A 103 -23.80 -12.78 5.40
N SER A 104 -23.37 -12.25 6.55
CA SER A 104 -23.88 -12.69 7.85
C SER A 104 -25.29 -12.17 8.16
N PHE A 105 -25.66 -10.98 7.68
CA PHE A 105 -26.90 -10.33 8.09
C PHE A 105 -27.88 -10.07 6.94
N PHE A 106 -27.40 -9.92 5.70
CA PHE A 106 -28.21 -9.57 4.52
C PHE A 106 -27.79 -10.37 3.27
N PRO A 107 -27.83 -11.72 3.33
CA PRO A 107 -27.25 -12.58 2.28
C PRO A 107 -27.89 -12.39 0.90
N THR A 108 -29.17 -12.02 0.85
CA THR A 108 -29.96 -11.85 -0.38
C THR A 108 -29.92 -10.43 -0.95
N PHE A 109 -29.23 -9.49 -0.31
CA PHE A 109 -29.15 -8.12 -0.79
C PHE A 109 -28.21 -8.02 -2.00
N GLU A 110 -28.69 -7.45 -3.10
CA GLU A 110 -27.86 -7.18 -4.28
C GLU A 110 -27.30 -5.77 -4.23
N ASP A 111 -25.97 -5.68 -4.24
CA ASP A 111 -25.25 -4.42 -4.18
C ASP A 111 -24.52 -4.13 -5.47
N SER A 112 -24.49 -2.86 -5.86
CA SER A 112 -23.61 -2.40 -6.92
C SER A 112 -22.16 -2.44 -6.45
N PHE A 113 -21.31 -3.20 -7.13
CA PHE A 113 -19.87 -3.25 -6.87
C PHE A 113 -19.22 -1.85 -6.86
N GLY A 114 -19.68 -0.95 -7.73
CA GLY A 114 -19.22 0.44 -7.77
C GLY A 114 -19.56 1.22 -6.50
N TYR A 115 -20.74 0.97 -5.91
CA TYR A 115 -21.14 1.58 -4.65
C TYR A 115 -20.30 1.05 -3.47
N VAL A 116 -20.10 -0.27 -3.39
CA VAL A 116 -19.26 -0.90 -2.35
C VAL A 116 -17.83 -0.36 -2.40
N LEU A 117 -17.24 -0.27 -3.59
CA LEU A 117 -15.92 0.33 -3.76
C LEU A 117 -15.91 1.80 -3.30
N THR A 118 -16.88 2.60 -3.72
CA THR A 118 -16.91 4.03 -3.38
C THR A 118 -17.00 4.24 -1.87
N VAL A 119 -17.91 3.53 -1.18
CA VAL A 119 -18.09 3.64 0.27
C VAL A 119 -16.85 3.16 1.02
N THR A 120 -16.26 2.03 0.62
CA THR A 120 -15.06 1.49 1.28
C THR A 120 -13.83 2.38 1.07
N TYR A 121 -13.71 3.05 -0.09
CA TYR A 121 -12.69 4.08 -0.32
C TYR A 121 -12.86 5.30 0.59
N ILE A 122 -14.09 5.82 0.74
CA ILE A 122 -14.38 6.95 1.62
C ILE A 122 -14.05 6.58 3.08
N LEU A 123 -14.42 5.38 3.53
CA LEU A 123 -14.13 4.88 4.87
C LEU A 123 -12.63 4.70 5.11
N ALA A 124 -11.91 4.12 4.14
CA ALA A 124 -10.46 3.97 4.22
C ALA A 124 -9.75 5.31 4.30
N PHE A 125 -10.14 6.27 3.45
CA PHE A 125 -9.58 7.61 3.46
C PHE A 125 -9.86 8.34 4.78
N THR A 126 -11.10 8.32 5.25
CA THR A 126 -11.49 8.99 6.50
C THR A 126 -10.73 8.40 7.69
N THR A 127 -10.55 7.08 7.70
CA THR A 127 -9.80 6.38 8.75
C THR A 127 -8.32 6.72 8.72
N ASP A 128 -7.72 6.79 7.53
CA ASP A 128 -6.34 7.24 7.37
C ASP A 128 -6.14 8.68 7.85
N VAL A 129 -7.08 9.58 7.53
CA VAL A 129 -7.04 10.97 8.02
C VAL A 129 -7.07 11.01 9.55
N ILE A 130 -7.97 10.26 10.19
CA ILE A 130 -8.16 10.30 11.66
C ILE A 130 -7.00 9.62 12.41
N LEU A 131 -6.54 8.47 11.92
CA LEU A 131 -5.61 7.60 12.63
C LEU A 131 -4.14 7.83 12.24
N CYS A 132 -3.85 8.29 11.02
CA CYS A 132 -2.49 8.51 10.53
C CYS A 132 -2.16 9.99 10.33
N GLN A 133 -3.02 10.77 9.66
CA GLN A 133 -2.63 12.12 9.22
C GLN A 133 -2.85 13.19 10.30
N LYS A 134 -3.94 13.10 11.06
CA LYS A 134 -4.31 14.13 12.06
C LYS A 134 -3.23 14.27 13.14
N GLY A 135 -2.57 15.43 13.18
CA GLY A 135 -1.55 15.74 14.18
C GLY A 135 -0.25 14.97 14.01
N ASP A 136 0.15 14.67 12.76
CA ASP A 136 1.42 14.04 12.39
C ASP A 136 1.68 12.67 13.05
N LYS A 137 0.59 11.98 13.45
CA LYS A 137 0.64 10.68 14.14
C LYS A 137 1.42 9.64 13.33
N GLY A 138 1.19 9.59 12.02
CA GLY A 138 1.84 8.66 11.12
C GLY A 138 3.36 8.84 11.09
N GLU A 139 3.85 10.08 11.08
CA GLU A 139 5.29 10.34 11.16
C GLU A 139 5.86 9.94 12.53
N LYS A 140 5.14 10.30 13.61
CA LYS A 140 5.52 9.94 14.98
C LYS A 140 5.66 8.42 15.15
N TYR A 141 4.69 7.65 14.67
CA TYR A 141 4.70 6.19 14.75
C TYR A 141 5.76 5.56 13.85
N ILE A 142 5.99 6.07 12.65
CA ILE A 142 7.08 5.59 11.79
C ILE A 142 8.45 5.79 12.47
N LYS A 143 8.69 6.97 13.07
CA LYS A 143 9.91 7.24 13.85
C LYS A 143 10.05 6.29 15.03
N GLU A 144 8.96 5.99 15.74
CA GLU A 144 8.95 5.02 16.83
C GLU A 144 9.27 3.60 16.35
N PHE A 145 8.57 3.11 15.33
CA PHE A 145 8.70 1.74 14.84
C PHE A 145 10.01 1.47 14.09
N ASN A 146 10.68 2.52 13.59
CA ASN A 146 12.05 2.42 13.06
C ASN A 146 13.08 2.06 14.16
N LYS A 147 12.82 2.44 15.42
CA LYS A 147 13.70 2.10 16.56
C LYS A 147 13.52 0.64 17.02
N ARG A 148 12.40 0.01 16.68
CA ARG A 148 12.07 -1.37 17.07
C ARG A 148 12.84 -2.38 16.19
N LYS A 149 13.44 -3.39 16.82
CA LYS A 149 14.25 -4.43 16.16
C LYS A 149 13.88 -5.84 16.67
N GLY A 150 14.46 -6.87 16.06
CA GLY A 150 14.34 -8.25 16.50
C GLY A 150 12.92 -8.81 16.41
N TRP A 151 12.52 -9.61 17.41
CA TRP A 151 11.27 -10.37 17.42
C TRP A 151 10.01 -9.51 17.25
N TRP A 152 9.99 -8.31 17.83
CA TRP A 152 8.88 -7.37 17.66
C TRP A 152 8.59 -7.12 16.18
N ARG A 153 9.64 -6.90 15.38
CA ARG A 153 9.49 -6.60 13.95
C ARG A 153 9.00 -7.82 13.17
N THR A 154 9.52 -9.00 13.50
CA THR A 154 9.12 -10.26 12.86
C THR A 154 7.65 -10.58 13.15
N LYS A 155 7.24 -10.51 14.43
CA LYS A 155 5.87 -10.73 14.87
C LYS A 155 4.89 -9.85 14.08
N TRP A 156 5.12 -8.54 14.08
CA TRP A 156 4.19 -7.61 13.42
C TRP A 156 4.21 -7.69 11.91
N LYS A 157 5.35 -8.04 11.29
CA LYS A 157 5.40 -8.33 9.86
C LYS A 157 4.51 -9.52 9.50
N ILE A 158 4.58 -10.61 10.26
CA ILE A 158 3.75 -11.81 10.05
C ILE A 158 2.27 -11.45 10.22
N ILE A 159 1.91 -10.76 11.31
CA ILE A 159 0.53 -10.32 11.56
C ILE A 159 0.02 -9.48 10.39
N THR A 160 0.80 -8.49 9.94
CA THR A 160 0.42 -7.61 8.84
C THR A 160 0.17 -8.39 7.53
N ILE A 161 1.03 -9.36 7.21
CA ILE A 161 0.88 -10.21 6.03
C ILE A 161 -0.36 -11.10 6.13
N LEU A 162 -0.57 -11.74 7.29
CA LEU A 162 -1.72 -12.60 7.53
C LEU A 162 -3.03 -11.81 7.45
N SER A 163 -3.09 -10.63 8.06
CA SER A 163 -4.25 -9.75 8.01
C SER A 163 -4.60 -9.37 6.56
N LEU A 164 -3.61 -9.02 5.74
CA LEU A 164 -3.82 -8.72 4.32
C LEU A 164 -4.26 -9.96 3.54
N PHE A 165 -3.60 -11.10 3.73
CA PHE A 165 -3.96 -12.33 3.04
C PHE A 165 -5.41 -12.71 3.35
N LEU A 166 -5.82 -12.60 4.62
CA LEU A 166 -7.19 -12.88 5.05
C LEU A 166 -8.19 -11.90 4.40
N SER A 167 -7.87 -10.60 4.38
CA SER A 167 -8.77 -9.60 3.78
C SER A 167 -8.84 -9.68 2.26
N LEU A 168 -7.74 -10.00 1.60
CA LEU A 168 -7.70 -10.26 0.16
C LEU A 168 -8.48 -11.55 -0.16
N TRP A 169 -8.25 -12.61 0.62
CA TRP A 169 -8.96 -13.87 0.48
C TRP A 169 -10.47 -13.67 0.61
N VAL A 170 -10.91 -13.02 1.68
CA VAL A 170 -12.33 -12.67 1.88
C VAL A 170 -12.80 -11.83 0.70
N SER A 171 -12.12 -10.74 0.34
CA SER A 171 -12.53 -9.88 -0.77
C SER A 171 -12.67 -10.66 -2.09
N LEU A 172 -11.75 -11.58 -2.41
CA LEU A 172 -11.79 -12.37 -3.63
C LEU A 172 -12.88 -13.45 -3.59
N THR A 173 -13.08 -14.11 -2.45
CA THR A 173 -14.15 -15.10 -2.29
C THR A 173 -15.54 -14.47 -2.21
N THR A 174 -15.63 -13.15 -1.95
CA THR A 174 -16.90 -12.46 -1.75
C THR A 174 -17.25 -11.43 -2.82
N SER A 175 -16.28 -10.79 -3.50
CA SER A 175 -16.52 -9.71 -4.47
C SER A 175 -16.57 -10.16 -5.94
N SER A 176 -16.12 -11.39 -6.23
CA SER A 176 -16.34 -12.09 -7.51
C SER A 176 -16.60 -13.60 -7.33
N GLY A 177 -16.62 -14.06 -6.08
CA GLY A 177 -16.70 -15.46 -5.69
C GLY A 177 -18.10 -16.08 -5.72
N GLY A 178 -19.06 -15.45 -6.40
CA GLY A 178 -20.13 -16.22 -7.03
C GLY A 178 -19.53 -17.32 -7.91
N ASN A 179 -18.50 -17.04 -8.71
CA ASN A 179 -17.90 -18.04 -9.61
C ASN A 179 -16.74 -18.83 -9.02
N VAL A 180 -15.87 -18.28 -8.17
CA VAL A 180 -14.73 -19.06 -7.60
C VAL A 180 -15.19 -19.96 -6.44
N GLY A 181 -16.11 -19.48 -5.59
CA GLY A 181 -16.76 -20.29 -4.56
C GLY A 181 -17.64 -21.38 -5.18
N GLN A 182 -18.47 -21.05 -6.18
CA GLN A 182 -19.24 -22.07 -6.90
C GLN A 182 -18.35 -23.00 -7.73
N PHE A 183 -17.24 -22.55 -8.30
CA PHE A 183 -16.30 -23.41 -9.01
C PHE A 183 -15.66 -24.44 -8.07
N LEU A 184 -15.20 -24.02 -6.89
CA LEU A 184 -14.65 -24.93 -5.88
C LEU A 184 -15.71 -25.87 -5.28
N ILE A 185 -16.94 -25.39 -5.08
CA ILE A 185 -18.08 -26.22 -4.66
C ILE A 185 -18.47 -27.21 -5.78
N SER A 186 -18.48 -26.79 -7.05
CA SER A 186 -18.79 -27.65 -8.21
C SER A 186 -17.74 -28.73 -8.48
N LEU A 187 -16.48 -28.46 -8.09
CA LEU A 187 -15.41 -29.46 -8.08
C LEU A 187 -15.61 -30.51 -6.98
N HIS A 188 -16.25 -30.14 -5.88
CA HIS A 188 -16.55 -31.05 -4.77
C HIS A 188 -17.89 -31.79 -4.92
N SER A 189 -18.85 -31.23 -5.67
CA SER A 189 -20.18 -31.82 -5.88
C SER A 189 -20.29 -32.71 -7.12
N ASN A 190 -19.19 -32.89 -7.88
CA ASN A 190 -19.09 -33.80 -9.02
C ASN A 190 -18.29 -35.09 -8.69
N ILE A 191 -18.19 -35.43 -7.40
CA ILE A 191 -17.77 -36.74 -6.88
C ILE A 191 -19.00 -37.38 -6.24
#